data_AF-A0A3Q2CW90-F1
#
_entry.id   AF-A0A3Q2CW90-F1
#
_cell.length_a   1.000
_cell.length_b   1.000
_cell.length_c   1.000
_cell.angle_alpha   90.00
_cell.angle_beta   90.00
_cell.angle_gamma   90.00
#
_symmetry.space_group_name_H-M   'P 1'
#
loop_
_entity.id
_entity.type
_entity.pdbx_description
1 polymer ?
#
loop_
_entity_poly.entity_id
_entity_poly.type
_entity_poly.pdbx_seq_one_letter_code
_entity_poly.pdbx_strand_id
1 'polypeptide(L)'
;MMENSPDPGETEEEDEEESSLCSSRTNPSLLEEIRQLSLASNSNCSYEGLSCMPSSALVELLHRVEAAIREFSEELVNQLARRDELEFEKEVKNTFITALMEVQNRQKEQRDNSKRKRRDKALSLQGGAVSSNGGNTGTMPAKYLNTVIPYEKKTTPPSVDDLQMLTKILYAMKEDSEKVPTLLTDYILKVLCPT
;
A
#
# COMPACT_ATOMS: atom_id res chain seq x y z
N MET A 1 5.21 -59.67 10.23
CA MET A 1 5.07 -59.52 11.68
C MET A 1 4.95 -58.04 11.95
N MET A 2 3.85 -57.62 12.59
CA MET A 2 3.76 -56.32 13.29
C MET A 2 4.82 -56.30 14.39
N GLU A 3 5.42 -55.15 14.69
CA GLU A 3 5.71 -54.64 16.05
C GLU A 3 5.95 -53.10 15.98
N ASN A 4 5.69 -52.43 17.10
CA ASN A 4 5.13 -51.08 17.26
C ASN A 4 6.14 -49.91 17.39
N SER A 5 5.62 -48.67 17.26
CA SER A 5 6.27 -47.34 17.48
C SER A 5 6.92 -47.15 18.88
N PRO A 6 7.71 -46.07 19.06
CA PRO A 6 7.12 -44.87 19.65
C PRO A 6 7.48 -43.54 18.94
N ASP A 7 6.48 -42.68 18.91
CA ASP A 7 6.50 -41.27 18.49
C ASP A 7 7.20 -40.39 19.55
N PRO A 8 8.12 -39.48 19.18
CA PRO A 8 8.62 -38.47 20.09
C PRO A 8 8.33 -37.05 19.59
N GLY A 9 7.52 -36.34 20.38
CA GLY A 9 7.64 -34.90 20.57
C GLY A 9 6.54 -34.08 19.94
N GLU A 10 5.49 -33.83 20.72
CA GLU A 10 4.67 -32.63 20.57
C GLU A 10 5.61 -31.43 20.43
N THR A 11 5.58 -30.80 19.25
CA THR A 11 6.17 -29.48 19.08
C THR A 11 5.13 -28.54 19.66
N GLU A 12 5.33 -28.13 20.91
CA GLU A 12 4.58 -27.04 21.50
C GLU A 12 4.75 -25.84 20.55
N GLU A 13 3.67 -25.48 19.86
CA GLU A 13 3.56 -24.15 19.25
C GLU A 13 3.42 -23.17 20.42
N GLU A 14 4.56 -22.71 20.93
CA GLU A 14 4.62 -21.57 21.84
C GLU A 14 4.10 -20.35 21.08
N ASP A 15 2.94 -19.86 21.50
CA ASP A 15 2.33 -18.62 21.07
C ASP A 15 3.38 -17.49 21.07
N GLU A 16 3.62 -16.90 19.89
CA GLU A 16 4.42 -15.68 19.73
C GLU A 16 3.67 -14.48 20.32
N GLU A 17 3.58 -14.42 21.65
CA GLU A 17 3.32 -13.19 22.37
C GLU A 17 4.65 -12.43 22.57
N GLU A 18 5.04 -11.60 21.60
CA GLU A 18 5.92 -10.49 21.92
C GLU A 18 5.67 -9.21 21.09
N SER A 19 5.53 -8.11 21.84
CA SER A 19 5.85 -6.73 21.44
C SER A 19 4.76 -5.85 20.80
N SER A 20 3.63 -5.70 21.49
CA SER A 20 2.86 -4.43 21.48
C SER A 20 3.09 -3.59 22.75
N LEU A 21 4.34 -3.55 23.23
CA LEU A 21 4.75 -2.62 24.28
C LEU A 21 5.12 -1.26 23.66
N CYS A 22 4.10 -0.45 23.36
CA CYS A 22 4.20 1.02 23.43
C CYS A 22 2.83 1.68 23.31
N SER A 23 2.12 1.83 24.42
CA SER A 23 1.82 3.14 25.01
C SER A 23 0.70 3.01 26.02
N SER A 24 1.02 3.30 27.28
CA SER A 24 0.05 3.64 28.32
C SER A 24 -0.94 4.69 27.81
N ARG A 25 -2.12 4.25 27.41
CA ARG A 25 -3.33 5.07 27.40
C ARG A 25 -4.46 4.14 27.78
N THR A 26 -4.91 4.29 29.01
CA THR A 26 -6.05 3.61 29.63
C THR A 26 -7.36 4.04 28.97
N ASN A 27 -7.47 3.87 27.65
CA ASN A 27 -8.69 4.09 26.92
C ASN A 27 -9.21 2.70 26.52
N PRO A 28 -10.39 2.28 27.01
CA PRO A 28 -11.01 1.07 26.52
C PRO A 28 -11.16 1.17 24.99
N SER A 29 -11.11 0.04 24.27
CA SER A 29 -11.45 0.09 22.84
C SER A 29 -12.84 0.72 22.67
N LEU A 30 -13.11 1.41 21.56
CA LEU A 30 -14.42 2.01 21.30
C LEU A 30 -15.56 0.98 21.45
N LEU A 31 -15.29 -0.29 21.13
CA LEU A 31 -16.22 -1.41 21.37
C LEU A 31 -16.47 -1.67 22.87
N GLU A 32 -15.45 -1.52 23.70
CA GLU A 32 -15.51 -1.69 25.15
C GLU A 32 -16.22 -0.50 25.82
N GLU A 33 -16.05 0.72 25.31
CA GLU A 33 -16.83 1.90 25.75
C GLU A 33 -18.31 1.77 25.35
N ILE A 34 -18.59 1.33 24.12
CA ILE A 34 -19.96 1.04 23.65
C ILE A 34 -20.60 -0.07 24.49
N ARG A 35 -19.84 -1.12 24.84
CA ARG A 35 -20.32 -2.20 25.73
C ARG A 35 -20.57 -1.68 27.15
N GLN A 36 -19.70 -0.85 27.71
CA GLN A 36 -19.91 -0.27 29.03
C GLN A 36 -21.11 0.67 29.08
N LEU A 37 -21.35 1.46 28.03
CA LEU A 37 -22.55 2.29 27.89
C LEU A 37 -23.82 1.44 27.71
N SER A 38 -23.75 0.35 26.95
CA SER A 38 -24.82 -0.64 26.80
C SER A 38 -25.16 -1.34 28.12
N LEU A 39 -24.15 -1.70 28.91
CA LEU A 39 -24.32 -2.30 30.24
C LEU A 39 -24.90 -1.30 31.26
N ALA A 40 -24.43 -0.04 31.24
CA ALA A 40 -24.96 1.01 32.11
C ALA A 40 -26.42 1.40 31.76
N SER A 41 -26.79 1.31 30.48
CA SER A 41 -28.18 1.51 30.04
C SER A 41 -29.08 0.32 30.41
N ASN A 42 -28.54 -0.90 30.57
CA ASN A 42 -29.35 -2.08 30.85
C ASN A 42 -29.96 -2.12 32.27
N SER A 43 -29.39 -1.43 33.26
CA SER A 43 -29.95 -1.44 34.63
C SER A 43 -31.04 -0.39 34.87
N ASN A 44 -31.24 0.58 33.96
CA ASN A 44 -32.21 1.67 34.11
C ASN A 44 -32.97 2.10 32.82
N CYS A 45 -32.73 1.50 31.64
CA CYS A 45 -33.47 1.83 30.40
C CYS A 45 -34.74 0.98 30.14
N SER A 46 -35.37 0.40 31.16
CA SER A 46 -36.75 -0.04 30.99
C SER A 46 -37.67 1.19 30.99
N TYR A 47 -38.74 1.18 30.20
CA TYR A 47 -39.73 2.28 30.19
C TYR A 47 -40.26 2.59 31.60
N GLU A 48 -40.43 1.55 32.42
CA GLU A 48 -40.84 1.66 33.82
C GLU A 48 -39.75 2.32 34.69
N GLY A 49 -38.48 2.02 34.48
CA GLY A 49 -37.36 2.66 35.19
C GLY A 49 -37.21 4.15 34.85
N LEU A 50 -37.34 4.50 33.57
CA LEU A 50 -37.30 5.88 33.09
C LEU A 50 -38.48 6.72 33.62
N SER A 51 -39.68 6.12 33.71
CA SER A 51 -40.87 6.82 34.21
C SER A 51 -40.85 7.05 35.73
N CYS A 52 -40.06 6.29 36.48
CA CYS A 52 -39.86 6.47 37.92
C CYS A 52 -38.73 7.47 38.27
N MET A 53 -37.96 7.93 37.28
CA MET A 53 -36.88 8.91 37.52
C MET A 53 -37.40 10.34 37.69
N PRO A 54 -36.76 11.17 38.53
CA PRO A 54 -37.07 12.58 38.60
C PRO A 54 -36.68 13.28 37.28
N SER A 55 -37.42 14.33 36.91
CA SER A 55 -37.21 15.07 35.65
C SER A 55 -35.79 15.60 35.50
N SER A 56 -35.10 15.98 36.58
CA SER A 56 -33.71 16.44 36.54
C SER A 56 -32.74 15.34 36.13
N ALA A 57 -32.91 14.12 36.65
CA ALA A 57 -32.07 12.97 36.30
C ALA A 57 -32.29 12.54 34.84
N LEU A 58 -33.53 12.65 34.33
CA LEU A 58 -33.82 12.34 32.93
C LEU A 58 -33.15 13.34 31.97
N VAL A 59 -33.11 14.62 32.33
CA VAL A 59 -32.41 15.67 31.56
C VAL A 59 -30.90 15.46 31.59
N GLU A 60 -30.32 15.14 32.74
CA GLU A 60 -28.89 14.81 32.85
C GLU A 60 -28.52 13.58 32.00
N LEU A 61 -29.36 12.54 32.03
CA LEU A 61 -29.19 11.35 31.19
C LEU A 61 -29.28 11.70 29.70
N LEU A 62 -30.26 12.52 29.30
CA LEU A 62 -30.40 12.99 27.93
C LEU A 62 -29.15 13.75 27.49
N HIS A 63 -28.69 14.73 28.27
CA HIS A 63 -27.46 15.48 27.96
C HIS A 63 -26.23 14.58 27.86
N ARG A 64 -26.11 13.57 28.74
CA ARG A 64 -25.01 12.59 28.69
C ARG A 64 -25.05 11.77 27.41
N VAL A 65 -26.23 11.30 27.02
CA VAL A 65 -26.42 10.52 25.79
C VAL A 65 -26.14 11.41 24.57
N GLU A 66 -26.63 12.65 24.55
CA GLU A 66 -26.37 13.61 23.47
C GLU A 66 -24.88 13.95 23.35
N ALA A 67 -24.18 14.15 24.47
CA ALA A 67 -22.74 14.38 24.48
C ALA A 67 -21.98 13.17 23.93
N ALA A 68 -22.30 11.96 24.40
CA ALA A 68 -21.68 10.73 23.91
C ALA A 68 -21.94 10.51 22.41
N ILE A 69 -23.18 10.77 21.92
CA ILE A 69 -23.49 10.69 20.49
C ILE A 69 -22.63 11.66 19.69
N ARG A 70 -22.44 12.89 20.17
CA ARG A 70 -21.59 13.89 19.48
C ARG A 70 -20.13 13.44 19.43
N GLU A 71 -19.57 12.99 20.55
CA GLU A 71 -18.19 12.51 20.64
C GLU A 71 -17.94 11.33 19.71
N PHE A 72 -18.82 10.31 19.72
CA PHE A 72 -18.66 9.16 18.83
C PHE A 72 -18.89 9.49 17.36
N SER A 73 -19.80 10.42 17.06
CA SER A 73 -20.02 10.87 15.68
C SER A 73 -18.79 11.60 15.14
N GLU A 74 -18.16 12.45 15.96
CA GLU A 74 -16.92 13.14 15.61
C GLU A 74 -15.78 12.14 15.39
N GLU A 75 -15.61 11.19 16.31
CA GLU A 75 -14.59 10.14 16.19
C GLU A 75 -14.82 9.27 14.95
N LEU A 76 -16.06 8.93 14.62
CA LEU A 76 -16.40 8.19 13.40
C LEU A 76 -15.98 8.97 12.14
N VAL A 77 -16.25 10.28 12.09
CA VAL A 77 -15.84 11.12 10.96
C VAL A 77 -14.32 11.16 10.83
N ASN A 78 -13.59 11.30 11.95
CA ASN A 78 -12.13 11.29 11.97
C ASN A 78 -11.56 9.95 11.48
N GLN A 79 -12.13 8.83 11.92
CA GLN A 79 -11.71 7.49 11.49
C GLN A 79 -11.98 7.24 10.01
N LEU A 80 -13.13 7.70 9.49
CA LEU A 80 -13.44 7.60 8.07
C LEU A 80 -12.44 8.41 7.23
N ALA A 81 -12.16 9.66 7.62
CA ALA A 81 -11.15 10.48 6.95
C ALA A 81 -9.76 9.84 7.00
N ARG A 82 -9.36 9.28 8.16
CA ARG A 82 -8.07 8.58 8.29
C ARG A 82 -7.99 7.32 7.43
N ARG A 83 -9.09 6.57 7.32
CA ARG A 83 -9.17 5.39 6.46
C ARG A 83 -9.01 5.77 5.00
N ASP A 84 -9.68 6.82 4.53
CA ASP A 84 -9.61 7.28 3.15
C ASP A 84 -8.19 7.78 2.79
N GLU A 85 -7.52 8.48 3.72
CA GLU A 85 -6.11 8.87 3.57
C GLU A 85 -5.19 7.64 3.41
N LEU A 86 -5.37 6.61 4.24
CA LEU A 86 -4.59 5.38 4.15
C LEU A 86 -4.88 4.59 2.87
N GLU A 87 -6.13 4.61 2.40
CA GLU A 87 -6.51 4.01 1.11
C GLU A 87 -5.81 4.71 -0.04
N PHE A 88 -5.78 6.05 -0.04
CA PHE A 88 -5.05 6.84 -1.01
C PHE A 88 -3.55 6.55 -0.99
N GLU A 89 -2.92 6.52 0.19
CA GLU A 89 -1.50 6.16 0.31
C GLU A 89 -1.22 4.76 -0.26
N LYS A 90 -2.09 3.79 0.05
CA LYS A 90 -1.98 2.42 -0.45
C LYS A 90 -2.14 2.37 -1.97
N GLU A 91 -3.08 3.11 -2.54
CA GLU A 91 -3.27 3.21 -3.98
C GLU A 91 -2.02 3.78 -4.66
N VAL A 92 -1.48 4.88 -4.14
CA VAL A 92 -0.24 5.49 -4.68
C VAL A 92 0.93 4.51 -4.62
N LYS A 93 1.11 3.80 -3.49
CA LYS A 93 2.15 2.76 -3.33
C LYS A 93 1.97 1.60 -4.32
N ASN A 94 0.74 1.13 -4.50
CA ASN A 94 0.44 0.05 -5.44
C ASN A 94 0.70 0.47 -6.88
N THR A 95 0.24 1.67 -7.28
CA THR A 95 0.50 2.22 -8.61
C THR A 95 1.99 2.36 -8.88
N PHE A 96 2.76 2.82 -7.89
CA PHE A 96 4.22 2.89 -7.99
C PHE A 96 4.85 1.50 -8.21
N ILE A 97 4.46 0.50 -7.40
CA ILE A 97 4.97 -0.87 -7.53
C ILE A 97 4.65 -1.43 -8.92
N THR A 98 3.42 -1.26 -9.41
CA THR A 98 3.01 -1.70 -10.75
C THR A 98 3.84 -1.02 -11.83
N ALA A 99 3.98 0.31 -11.79
CA ALA A 99 4.77 1.05 -12.78
C ALA A 99 6.25 0.61 -12.77
N LEU A 100 6.82 0.38 -11.59
CA LEU A 100 8.20 -0.09 -11.44
C LEU A 100 8.38 -1.49 -12.03
N MET A 101 7.48 -2.42 -11.71
CA MET A 101 7.48 -3.77 -12.26
C MET A 101 7.35 -3.77 -13.79
N GLU A 102 6.50 -2.92 -14.35
CA GLU A 102 6.33 -2.79 -15.80
C GLU A 102 7.61 -2.30 -16.49
N VAL A 103 8.26 -1.26 -15.95
CA VAL A 103 9.54 -0.76 -16.48
C VAL A 103 10.61 -1.85 -16.42
N GLN A 104 10.73 -2.55 -15.29
CA GLN A 104 11.69 -3.64 -15.12
C GLN A 104 11.43 -4.80 -16.09
N ASN A 105 10.16 -5.19 -16.26
CA ASN A 105 9.77 -6.22 -17.22
C ASN A 105 10.10 -5.81 -18.65
N ARG A 106 9.86 -4.55 -19.03
CA ARG A 106 10.16 -4.03 -20.36
C ARG A 106 11.67 -3.95 -20.62
N GLN A 107 12.46 -3.59 -19.63
CA GLN A 107 13.93 -3.65 -19.69
C GLN A 107 14.43 -5.09 -19.87
N LYS A 108 13.85 -6.06 -19.14
CA LYS A 108 14.18 -7.48 -19.26
C LYS A 108 13.84 -8.02 -20.65
N GLU A 109 12.66 -7.70 -21.17
CA GLU A 109 12.22 -8.11 -22.51
C GLU A 109 13.15 -7.60 -23.61
N GLN A 110 13.58 -6.31 -23.55
CA GLN A 110 14.56 -5.78 -24.50
C GLN A 110 15.90 -6.53 -24.44
N ARG A 111 16.37 -6.86 -23.23
CA ARG A 111 17.61 -7.63 -23.04
C ARG A 111 17.52 -9.03 -23.63
N ASP A 112 16.38 -9.70 -23.49
CA ASP A 112 16.19 -11.06 -23.99
C ASP A 112 15.92 -11.12 -25.50
N ASN A 113 15.18 -10.14 -26.06
CA ASN A 113 15.02 -10.00 -27.52
C ASN A 113 16.36 -9.74 -28.22
N SER A 114 17.26 -8.98 -27.59
CA SER A 114 18.62 -8.76 -28.11
C SER A 114 19.45 -10.06 -28.18
N LYS A 115 19.29 -10.97 -27.21
CA LYS A 115 19.97 -12.28 -27.20
C LYS A 115 19.42 -13.23 -28.26
N ARG A 116 18.09 -13.25 -28.43
CA ARG A 116 17.41 -14.09 -29.45
C ARG A 116 17.85 -13.69 -30.86
N LYS A 117 17.79 -12.38 -31.16
CA LYS A 117 18.22 -11.83 -32.46
C LYS A 117 19.66 -12.20 -32.83
N ARG A 118 20.56 -12.34 -31.85
CA ARG A 118 21.97 -12.74 -32.08
C ARG A 118 22.12 -14.25 -32.39
N ARG A 119 21.27 -15.11 -31.83
CA ARG A 119 21.25 -16.55 -32.15
C ARG A 119 20.65 -16.81 -33.53
N ASP A 120 19.57 -16.11 -33.87
CA ASP A 120 18.91 -16.26 -35.18
C ASP A 120 19.81 -15.75 -36.33
N LYS A 121 20.61 -14.71 -36.08
CA LYS A 121 21.62 -14.20 -37.03
C LYS A 121 22.77 -15.20 -37.26
N ALA A 122 23.12 -16.01 -36.26
CA ALA A 122 24.17 -17.02 -36.36
C ALA A 122 23.70 -18.27 -37.11
N LEU A 123 22.42 -18.64 -37.01
CA LEU A 123 21.82 -19.76 -37.72
C LEU A 123 21.44 -19.43 -39.18
N SER A 124 21.21 -18.16 -39.50
CA SER A 124 20.87 -17.71 -40.87
C SER A 124 22.08 -17.59 -41.81
N LEU A 125 23.32 -17.78 -41.34
CA LEU A 125 24.53 -17.67 -42.15
C LEU A 125 24.84 -18.93 -43.00
N GLN A 126 23.98 -19.96 -42.97
CA GLN A 126 24.20 -21.23 -43.68
C GLN A 126 23.09 -21.60 -44.69
N GLY A 127 22.44 -20.62 -45.30
CA GLY A 127 21.48 -20.87 -46.39
C GLY A 127 21.35 -19.66 -47.29
N GLY A 128 21.92 -19.73 -48.49
CA GLY A 128 21.75 -18.68 -49.50
C GLY A 128 20.33 -18.72 -50.08
N ALA A 129 19.60 -17.60 -49.99
CA ALA A 129 18.65 -17.12 -51.00
C ALA A 129 17.95 -15.82 -50.54
N VAL A 130 18.05 -14.81 -51.40
CA VAL A 130 17.03 -13.83 -51.81
C VAL A 130 16.13 -13.18 -50.73
N SER A 131 16.30 -11.86 -50.66
CA SER A 131 15.43 -10.84 -50.09
C SER A 131 13.93 -11.13 -50.25
N SER A 132 13.19 -11.14 -49.13
CA SER A 132 11.79 -10.74 -49.11
C SER A 132 11.53 -9.76 -47.97
N ASN A 133 11.05 -8.61 -48.40
CA ASN A 133 10.62 -7.46 -47.64
C ASN A 133 9.47 -7.89 -46.71
N GLY A 134 9.65 -7.82 -45.39
CA GLY A 134 8.60 -8.26 -44.45
C GLY A 134 8.89 -7.88 -43.01
N GLY A 135 8.61 -6.62 -42.65
CA GLY A 135 8.27 -6.27 -41.27
C GLY A 135 9.41 -6.27 -40.25
N ASN A 136 10.61 -5.81 -40.61
CA ASN A 136 11.54 -5.33 -39.58
C ASN A 136 11.07 -3.94 -39.14
N THR A 137 9.94 -3.89 -38.41
CA THR A 137 9.65 -2.78 -37.50
C THR A 137 10.79 -2.80 -36.48
N GLY A 138 11.89 -2.16 -36.85
CA GLY A 138 12.95 -1.82 -35.94
C GLY A 138 12.32 -0.97 -34.88
N THR A 139 11.88 -1.60 -33.79
CA THR A 139 11.70 -0.93 -32.52
C THR A 139 13.05 -0.28 -32.26
N MET A 140 13.16 1.00 -32.62
CA MET A 140 14.32 1.80 -32.28
C MET A 140 14.56 1.58 -30.79
N PRO A 141 15.81 1.36 -30.36
CA PRO A 141 16.08 1.12 -28.94
C PRO A 141 15.46 2.28 -28.16
N ALA A 142 14.53 1.97 -27.25
CA ALA A 142 13.85 2.97 -26.45
C ALA A 142 14.91 3.80 -25.75
N LYS A 143 14.98 5.08 -26.09
CA LYS A 143 16.08 5.98 -25.72
C LYS A 143 16.14 6.16 -24.21
N TYR A 144 14.98 6.25 -23.58
CA TYR A 144 14.84 6.59 -22.17
C TYR A 144 14.60 5.40 -21.26
N LEU A 145 14.23 4.23 -21.80
CA LEU A 145 13.87 3.06 -20.99
C LEU A 145 15.01 2.59 -20.07
N ASN A 146 16.26 2.71 -20.51
CA ASN A 146 17.45 2.32 -19.74
C ASN A 146 18.02 3.44 -18.86
N THR A 147 17.33 4.58 -18.76
CA THR A 147 17.73 5.68 -17.87
C THR A 147 17.65 5.23 -16.42
N VAL A 148 18.55 5.74 -15.58
CA VAL A 148 18.56 5.47 -14.14
C VAL A 148 17.98 6.66 -13.41
N ILE A 149 17.07 6.39 -12.47
CA ILE A 149 16.55 7.39 -11.55
C ILE A 149 17.49 7.44 -10.34
N PRO A 150 18.14 8.58 -10.04
CA PRO A 150 18.92 8.72 -8.82
C PRO A 150 18.03 8.51 -7.59
N TYR A 151 18.51 7.78 -6.60
CA TYR A 151 17.76 7.52 -5.37
C TYR A 151 18.69 7.59 -4.17
N GLU A 152 18.28 8.33 -3.15
CA GLU A 152 18.97 8.40 -1.87
C GLU A 152 18.30 7.44 -0.87
N LYS A 153 19.07 6.47 -0.34
CA LYS A 153 18.56 5.54 0.66
C LYS A 153 18.48 6.24 2.01
N LYS A 154 17.32 6.83 2.30
CA LYS A 154 16.98 7.38 3.63
C LYS A 154 16.49 6.26 4.55
N THR A 155 16.54 6.48 5.86
CA THR A 155 15.97 5.57 6.87
C THR A 155 14.45 5.59 6.86
N THR A 156 13.85 6.70 6.41
CA THR A 156 12.42 6.86 6.24
C THR A 156 11.98 6.43 4.84
N PRO A 157 10.80 5.79 4.70
CA PRO A 157 10.23 5.53 3.39
C PRO A 157 9.96 6.84 2.64
N PRO A 158 9.93 6.83 1.30
CA PRO A 158 9.65 8.03 0.54
C PRO A 158 8.21 8.50 0.76
N SER A 159 7.98 9.81 0.69
CA SER A 159 6.65 10.40 0.88
C SER A 159 5.70 10.06 -0.27
N VAL A 160 4.40 10.29 -0.07
CA VAL A 160 3.38 10.09 -1.11
C VAL A 160 3.68 10.95 -2.34
N ASP A 161 4.08 12.21 -2.14
CA ASP A 161 4.45 13.13 -3.21
C ASP A 161 5.67 12.66 -3.99
N ASP A 162 6.69 12.16 -3.28
CA ASP A 162 7.89 11.58 -3.90
C ASP A 162 7.52 10.36 -4.74
N LEU A 163 6.68 9.47 -4.20
CA LEU A 163 6.19 8.28 -4.92
C LEU A 163 5.42 8.67 -6.19
N GLN A 164 4.57 9.70 -6.14
CA GLN A 164 3.85 10.18 -7.31
C GLN A 164 4.81 10.72 -8.37
N MET A 165 5.85 11.45 -7.97
CA MET A 165 6.86 11.98 -8.90
C MET A 165 7.66 10.85 -9.55
N LEU A 166 8.11 9.88 -8.76
CA LEU A 166 8.79 8.68 -9.23
C LEU A 166 7.89 7.88 -10.19
N THR A 167 6.61 7.72 -9.85
CA THR A 167 5.62 7.02 -10.70
C THR A 167 5.46 7.72 -12.05
N LYS A 168 5.39 9.05 -12.08
CA LYS A 168 5.34 9.83 -13.34
C LYS A 168 6.58 9.62 -14.20
N ILE A 169 7.78 9.56 -13.58
CA ILE A 169 9.03 9.28 -14.30
C ILE A 169 8.99 7.85 -14.87
N LEU A 170 8.55 6.86 -14.10
CA LEU A 170 8.47 5.46 -14.55
C LEU A 170 7.54 5.29 -15.75
N TYR A 171 6.35 5.89 -15.73
CA TYR A 171 5.46 5.88 -16.90
C TYR A 171 6.08 6.58 -18.11
N ALA A 172 6.71 7.75 -17.92
CA ALA A 172 7.38 8.46 -18.99
C ALA A 172 8.54 7.63 -19.59
N MET A 173 9.29 6.89 -18.78
CA MET A 173 10.35 5.98 -19.24
C MET A 173 9.79 4.79 -20.02
N LYS A 174 8.70 4.18 -19.53
CA LYS A 174 8.03 3.04 -20.19
C LYS A 174 7.54 3.41 -21.59
N GLU A 175 6.99 4.61 -21.73
CA GLU A 175 6.44 5.16 -22.97
C GLU A 175 7.47 5.82 -23.89
N ASP A 176 8.75 5.83 -23.49
CA ASP A 176 9.85 6.51 -24.21
C ASP A 176 9.57 8.02 -24.43
N SER A 177 8.96 8.66 -23.44
CA SER A 177 8.55 10.06 -23.50
C SER A 177 9.74 11.02 -23.40
N GLU A 178 9.74 12.07 -24.23
CA GLU A 178 10.73 13.16 -24.16
C GLU A 178 10.66 14.00 -22.88
N LYS A 179 9.63 13.78 -22.04
CA LYS A 179 9.48 14.44 -20.74
C LYS A 179 10.41 13.89 -19.66
N VAL A 180 11.04 12.73 -19.88
CA VAL A 180 11.90 12.06 -18.88
C VAL A 180 13.00 12.98 -18.33
N PRO A 181 13.79 13.72 -19.14
CA PRO A 181 14.82 14.62 -18.63
C PRO A 181 14.27 15.74 -17.74
N THR A 182 13.14 16.33 -18.13
CA THR A 182 12.48 17.40 -17.35
C THR A 182 11.97 16.84 -16.02
N LEU A 183 11.29 15.69 -16.03
CA LEU A 183 10.76 15.08 -14.80
C LEU A 183 11.89 14.65 -13.85
N LEU A 184 13.01 14.13 -14.37
CA LEU A 184 14.18 13.81 -13.57
C LEU A 184 14.80 15.07 -12.95
N THR A 185 14.92 16.15 -13.73
CA THR A 185 15.46 17.43 -13.24
C THR A 185 14.60 17.97 -12.10
N ASP A 186 13.28 18.00 -12.29
CA ASP A 186 12.33 18.40 -11.26
C ASP A 186 12.47 17.56 -9.99
N TYR A 187 12.58 16.23 -10.12
CA TYR A 187 12.77 15.33 -8.99
C TYR A 187 14.07 15.59 -8.23
N ILE A 188 15.18 15.76 -8.95
CA ILE A 188 16.47 16.06 -8.33
C ILE A 188 16.39 17.37 -7.55
N LEU A 189 15.87 18.44 -8.17
CA LEU A 189 15.81 19.77 -7.55
C LEU A 189 14.82 19.83 -6.38
N LYS A 190 13.71 19.10 -6.43
CA LYS A 190 12.66 19.16 -5.39
C LYS A 190 12.90 18.17 -4.26
N VAL A 191 13.44 16.99 -4.53
CA VAL A 191 13.50 15.87 -3.57
C VAL A 191 14.92 15.58 -3.08
N LEU A 192 15.91 15.60 -3.98
CA LEU A 192 17.30 15.25 -3.63
C LEU A 192 18.13 16.47 -3.22
N CYS A 193 17.84 17.63 -3.80
CA CYS A 193 18.55 18.89 -3.54
C CYS A 193 17.56 20.03 -3.29
N PRO A 194 16.65 19.90 -2.30
CA PRO A 194 15.70 20.97 -1.99
C PRO A 194 16.46 22.26 -1.65
N THR A 195 16.02 23.37 -2.24
CA THR A 195 16.59 24.72 -2.03
C THR A 195 15.90 25.42 -0.87
#